data_AF-A0A532DT59-F1
#
_entry.id   AF-A0A532DT59-F1
#
_cell.length_a   1.000
_cell.length_b   1.000
_cell.length_c   1.000
_cell.angle_alpha   90.00
_cell.angle_beta   90.00
_cell.angle_gamma   90.00
#
_symmetry.space_group_name_H-M   'P 1'
#
loop_
_entity.id
_entity.type
_entity.pdbx_description
1 polymer ?
#
loop_
_entity_poly.entity_id
_entity_poly.type
_entity_poly.pdbx_seq_one_letter_code
_entity_poly.pdbx_strand_id
1 'polypeptide(L)' 'MPTIEINDQQILRCLDQLSPEGKKTALRQLLGGLERLDRLVEKNRERLDAVCKARGVDFGRLTEEERERFVDHILHESA' A
#
# COMPACT_ATOMS: atom_id res chain seq x y z
N MET A 1 2.18 -18.93 -20.29
CA MET A 1 3.34 -18.00 -20.24
C MET A 1 4.13 -18.31 -18.99
N PRO A 2 5.47 -18.27 -19.01
CA PRO A 2 6.23 -18.45 -17.77
C PRO A 2 5.88 -17.29 -16.82
N THR A 3 5.52 -17.62 -15.58
CA THR A 3 5.36 -16.63 -14.52
C THR A 3 6.75 -16.17 -14.11
N ILE A 4 7.09 -14.92 -14.39
CA ILE A 4 8.35 -14.33 -13.92
C ILE A 4 8.06 -13.83 -12.51
N GLU A 5 8.59 -14.53 -11.51
CA GLU A 5 8.60 -14.03 -10.14
C GLU A 5 9.69 -12.95 -10.04
N ILE A 6 9.26 -11.70 -9.84
CA ILE A 6 10.15 -10.56 -9.61
C ILE A 6 9.96 -10.15 -8.15
N ASN A 7 11.05 -10.14 -7.39
CA ASN A 7 11.05 -9.65 -6.02
C ASN A 7 11.35 -8.14 -5.95
N ASP A 8 11.10 -7.54 -4.79
CA ASP A 8 11.27 -6.11 -4.58
C ASP A 8 12.68 -5.61 -4.88
N GLN A 9 13.72 -6.38 -4.53
CA GLN A 9 15.10 -5.98 -4.85
C GLN A 9 15.35 -5.90 -6.36
N GLN A 10 14.74 -6.79 -7.14
CA GLN A 10 14.83 -6.74 -8.59
C GLN A 10 14.05 -5.54 -9.16
N ILE A 11 12.87 -5.22 -8.60
CA ILE A 11 12.11 -4.03 -8.98
C ILE A 11 12.92 -2.76 -8.71
N LEU A 12 13.52 -2.64 -7.52
CA LEU A 12 14.33 -1.48 -7.13
C LEU A 12 15.53 -1.30 -8.06
N ARG A 13 16.24 -2.39 -8.43
CA ARG A 13 17.33 -2.32 -9.42
C ARG A 13 16.85 -1.86 -10.80
N CYS A 14 15.66 -2.28 -11.22
CA CYS A 14 15.07 -1.82 -12.47
C CYS A 14 14.75 -0.32 -12.44
N LEU A 15 14.27 0.20 -11.30
CA LEU A 15 14.04 1.64 -11.12
C LEU A 15 15.34 2.45 -11.27
N ASP A 16 16.47 1.93 -10.77
CA ASP A 16 17.77 2.58 -10.90
C ASP A 16 18.27 2.69 -12.34
N GLN A 17 17.83 1.77 -13.21
CA GLN A 17 18.19 1.75 -14.63
C GLN A 17 17.34 2.67 -15.51
N LEU A 18 16.29 3.29 -14.96
CA LEU A 18 15.43 4.19 -15.72
C LEU A 18 16.17 5.47 -16.15
N SER A 19 15.71 6.06 -17.26
CA SER A 19 16.10 7.41 -17.64
C SER A 19 15.67 8.43 -16.57
N PRO A 20 16.25 9.65 -16.54
CA PRO A 20 15.84 10.69 -15.59
C PRO A 20 14.33 10.99 -15.61
N GLU A 21 13.70 11.03 -16.79
CA GLU A 21 12.25 11.22 -16.91
C GLU A 21 11.44 10.00 -16.46
N GLY A 22 11.97 8.80 -16.69
CA GLY A 22 11.39 7.56 -16.15
C GLY A 22 11.39 7.56 -14.62
N LYS A 23 12.51 7.95 -14.00
CA LYS A 23 12.62 8.08 -12.54
C LYS A 23 11.65 9.11 -11.96
N LYS A 24 11.52 10.29 -12.60
CA LYS A 24 10.54 11.30 -12.19
C LYS A 24 9.10 10.79 -12.28
N THR A 25 8.80 9.97 -13.28
CA THR A 25 7.46 9.39 -13.47
C THR A 25 7.17 8.32 -12.42
N ALA A 26 8.13 7.42 -12.16
CA ALA A 26 8.03 6.42 -11.11
C ALA A 26 7.82 7.08 -9.72
N LEU A 27 8.60 8.11 -9.39
CA LEU A 27 8.44 8.86 -8.15
C LEU A 27 7.05 9.48 -8.01
N ARG A 28 6.51 10.10 -9.08
CA ARG A 28 5.15 10.66 -9.07
C ARG A 28 4.08 9.60 -8.81
N GLN A 29 4.22 8.41 -9.39
CA GLN A 29 3.28 7.31 -9.18
C GLN A 29 3.37 6.74 -7.76
N LEU A 30 4.58 6.51 -7.25
CA LEU A 30 4.81 6.02 -5.89
C LEU A 30 4.25 7.00 -4.85
N LEU A 31 4.57 8.29 -4.98
CA LEU A 31 4.03 9.34 -4.10
C LEU A 31 2.50 9.42 -4.17
N GLY A 32 1.92 9.35 -5.37
CA GLY A 32 0.46 9.34 -5.52
C GLY A 32 -0.21 8.12 -4.87
N GLY A 33 0.46 6.97 -4.89
CA GLY A 33 0.03 5.75 -4.20
C GLY A 33 0.02 5.92 -2.68
N LEU A 34 1.11 6.45 -2.12
CA LEU A 34 1.22 6.71 -0.67
C LEU A 34 0.16 7.71 -0.19
N GLU A 35 -0.02 8.84 -0.88
CA GLU A 35 -1.05 9.81 -0.51
C GLU A 35 -2.47 9.23 -0.63
N ARG A 36 -2.70 8.31 -1.57
CA ARG A 36 -4.00 7.64 -1.70
C ARG A 36 -4.25 6.73 -0.50
N LEU A 37 -3.25 5.98 -0.05
CA LEU A 37 -3.35 5.14 1.14
C LEU A 37 -3.64 6.01 2.38
N ASP A 38 -2.90 7.10 2.58
CA ASP A 38 -3.13 8.03 3.69
C ASP A 38 -4.55 8.61 3.68
N ARG A 39 -5.03 9.06 2.51
CA ARG A 39 -6.40 9.56 2.35
C ARG A 39 -7.45 8.49 2.63
N LEU A 40 -7.21 7.23 2.26
CA LEU A 40 -8.12 6.13 2.53
C LEU A 40 -8.16 5.78 4.01
N VAL A 41 -7.01 5.78 4.69
CA VAL A 41 -6.92 5.58 6.14
C VAL A 41 -7.66 6.69 6.87
N GLU A 42 -7.42 7.96 6.52
CA GLU A 42 -8.07 9.08 7.17
C GLU A 42 -9.59 9.09 6.93
N LYS A 43 -10.03 8.87 5.68
CA LYS A 43 -11.46 8.81 5.34
C LYS A 43 -12.21 7.70 6.10
N ASN A 44 -11.54 6.60 6.40
CA ASN A 44 -12.16 5.42 7.03
C ASN A 44 -11.75 5.25 8.49
N ARG A 45 -11.16 6.28 9.12
CA ARG A 45 -10.53 6.17 10.44
C ARG A 45 -11.46 5.68 11.54
N GLU A 46 -12.68 6.22 11.63
CA GLU A 46 -13.66 5.79 12.64
C GLU A 46 -14.06 4.31 12.47
N ARG A 47 -14.22 3.88 11.22
CA ARG A 47 -14.54 2.49 10.88
C ARG A 47 -13.36 1.56 11.13
N LEU A 48 -12.14 1.99 10.80
CA LEU A 48 -10.90 1.28 11.10
C LEU A 48 -10.74 1.10 12.61
N ASP A 49 -10.93 2.14 13.41
CA ASP A 49 -10.85 2.07 14.86
C ASP A 49 -11.88 1.11 15.46
N ALA A 50 -13.12 1.11 14.94
CA ALA A 50 -14.16 0.18 15.35
C ALA A 50 -13.80 -1.28 15.03
N VAL A 51 -13.30 -1.56 13.83
CA VAL A 51 -12.90 -2.91 13.41
C VAL A 51 -11.67 -3.37 14.18
N CYS A 52 -10.66 -2.51 14.38
CA CYS A 52 -9.47 -2.79 15.16
C CYS A 52 -9.81 -3.14 16.61
N LYS A 53 -10.71 -2.38 17.25
CA LYS A 53 -11.21 -2.69 18.60
C LYS A 53 -11.97 -4.00 18.65
N ALA A 54 -12.84 -4.28 17.68
CA ALA A 54 -13.59 -5.52 17.61
C ALA A 54 -12.71 -6.75 17.37
N ARG A 55 -11.62 -6.60 16.61
CA ARG A 55 -10.70 -7.69 16.24
C ARG A 55 -9.46 -7.79 17.15
N GLY A 56 -9.29 -6.87 18.11
CA GLY A 56 -8.11 -6.83 18.98
C GLY A 56 -6.81 -6.53 18.24
N VAL A 57 -6.89 -5.81 17.10
CA VAL A 57 -5.74 -5.48 16.25
C VAL A 57 -5.23 -4.09 16.58
N ASP A 58 -3.91 -3.96 16.80
CA ASP A 58 -3.24 -2.66 16.92
C ASP A 58 -2.71 -2.22 15.56
N PHE A 59 -3.50 -1.38 14.87
CA PHE A 59 -3.17 -0.87 13.53
C PHE A 59 -1.83 -0.11 13.51
N GLY A 60 -1.47 0.55 14.61
CA GLY A 60 -0.20 1.29 14.73
C GLY A 60 1.02 0.37 14.75
N ARG A 61 0.85 -0.91 15.08
CA ARG A 61 1.92 -1.91 15.10
C ARG A 61 2.07 -2.74 13.83
N LEU A 62 1.10 -2.64 12.92
CA LEU A 62 1.17 -3.30 11.62
C LEU A 62 2.24 -2.66 10.72
N THR A 63 2.93 -3.48 9.93
CA THR A 63 3.77 -3.03 8.82
C THR A 63 2.92 -2.38 7.72
N GLU A 64 3.55 -1.65 6.80
CA GLU A 64 2.84 -0.96 5.73
C GLU A 64 2.07 -1.93 4.83
N GLU A 65 2.66 -3.07 4.46
CA GLU A 65 1.96 -4.13 3.72
C GLU A 65 0.78 -4.74 4.48
N GLU A 66 0.93 -4.94 5.79
CA GLU A 66 -0.15 -5.48 6.62
C GLU A 66 -1.29 -4.48 6.76
N ARG A 67 -0.97 -3.18 6.87
CA ARG A 67 -1.97 -2.10 6.87
C ARG A 67 -2.70 -2.05 5.53
N GLU A 68 -1.99 -2.14 4.42
CA GLU A 68 -2.59 -2.10 3.08
C GLU A 68 -3.53 -3.30 2.87
N ARG A 69 -3.08 -4.51 3.19
CA ARG A 69 -3.92 -5.73 3.15
C ARG A 69 -5.13 -5.64 4.10
N PHE A 70 -4.96 -5.07 5.29
CA PHE A 70 -6.04 -4.92 6.26
C PHE A 70 -7.10 -3.91 5.80
N VAL A 71 -6.66 -2.75 5.28
CA VAL A 71 -7.55 -1.73 4.71
C VAL A 71 -8.29 -2.30 3.49
N ASP A 72 -7.59 -3.01 2.61
CA ASP A 72 -8.18 -3.63 1.43
C ASP A 72 -9.26 -4.66 1.81
N HIS A 73 -8.99 -5.51 2.81
CA HIS A 73 -9.97 -6.49 3.31
C HIS A 73 -11.23 -5.81 3.86
N ILE A 74 -11.08 -4.76 4.68
CA ILE A 74 -12.21 -4.01 5.25
C ILE A 74 -13.05 -3.33 4.16
N LEU A 75 -12.41 -2.82 3.10
CA LEU A 75 -13.10 -2.17 1.97
C LEU A 75 -13.95 -3.18 1.18
N HIS A 76 -13.46 -4.41 1.02
CA HIS A 76 -14.14 -5.46 0.26
C HIS A 76 -15.17 -6.25 1.09
N GLU A 77 -15.10 -6.25 2.42
CA GLU A 77 -16.08 -6.89 3.32
C GLU A 77 -17.47 -6.21 3.37
N SER A 78 -17.61 -4.99 2.84
CA SER A 78 -18.90 -4.27 2.81
C SER A 78 -19.42 -4.01 1.40
N ALA A 79 -18.92 -4.76 0.42
CA ALA A 79 -19.44 -4.80 -0.94
C ALA A 79 -20.47 -5.92 -1.10
#